data_AF-A0A496QNH5-F1
#
_entry.id   AF-A0A496QNH5-F1
#
_cell.length_a   1.000
_cell.length_b   1.000
_cell.length_c   1.000
_cell.angle_alpha   90.00
_cell.angle_beta   90.00
_cell.angle_gamma   90.00
#
_symmetry.space_group_name_H-M   'P 1'
#
loop_
_entity.id
_entity.type
_entity.pdbx_description
1 polymer ?
#
loop_
_entity_poly.entity_id
_entity_poly.type
_entity_poly.pdbx_seq_one_letter_code
_entity_poly.pdbx_strand_id
1 'polypeptide(L)'
;MSTRHMDLLIKSGLVVTCDGKRKEYRQRNLTVQDGIIREITEREIPDNRRFRRIIDASGKIIIPGLINAHTHSYVNLTRGLIDTIPMEIWMLYITASGRLLEPEENCISALLGIAEMLRSGTATCIDHLAQSYDGLEASNESVRVERNAGGYGLDDKRQALLSYTSHRFQRCSSKNI
;
A
#
# COMPACT_ATOMS: atom_id res chain seq x y z
N MET A 1 -10.16 31.95 19.84
CA MET A 1 -10.66 30.76 19.12
C MET A 1 -9.48 29.82 18.90
N SER A 2 -9.52 28.59 19.41
CA SER A 2 -8.41 27.64 19.28
C SER A 2 -8.35 27.07 17.86
N THR A 3 -7.23 27.24 17.17
CA THR A 3 -6.98 26.67 15.83
C THR A 3 -6.86 25.15 15.92
N ARG A 4 -7.76 24.41 15.27
CA ARG A 4 -7.62 22.96 15.13
C ARG A 4 -6.70 22.67 13.95
N HIS A 5 -5.56 22.05 14.23
CA HIS A 5 -4.61 21.61 13.21
C HIS A 5 -5.11 20.28 12.62
N MET A 6 -5.28 20.23 11.30
CA MET A 6 -5.70 19.03 10.56
C MET A 6 -4.57 18.56 9.63
N ASP A 7 -4.52 17.27 9.31
CA ASP A 7 -3.41 16.70 8.54
C ASP A 7 -3.61 16.87 7.04
N LEU A 8 -4.77 16.46 6.54
CA LEU A 8 -5.04 16.42 5.11
C LEU A 8 -6.45 16.91 4.80
N LEU A 9 -6.52 17.72 3.76
CA LEU A 9 -7.75 18.06 3.05
C LEU A 9 -7.68 17.51 1.63
N ILE A 10 -8.71 16.78 1.20
CA ILE A 10 -8.96 16.44 -0.20
C ILE A 10 -10.17 17.26 -0.65
N LYS A 11 -10.00 18.19 -1.59
CA LYS A 11 -11.04 19.17 -1.98
C LYS A 11 -11.72 18.84 -3.30
N SER A 12 -12.99 19.25 -3.43
CA SER A 12 -13.76 19.30 -4.68
C SER A 12 -13.93 17.96 -5.43
N GLY A 13 -13.83 16.82 -4.73
CA GLY A 13 -13.97 15.50 -5.36
C GLY A 13 -15.39 14.98 -5.44
N LEU A 14 -15.60 13.94 -6.27
CA LEU A 14 -16.77 13.08 -6.17
C LEU A 14 -16.49 12.00 -5.12
N VAL A 15 -17.09 12.11 -3.93
CA VAL A 15 -16.91 11.12 -2.86
C VAL A 15 -17.97 10.02 -2.99
N VAL A 16 -17.51 8.77 -3.05
CA VAL A 16 -18.34 7.56 -3.01
C VAL A 16 -17.96 6.76 -1.78
N THR A 17 -18.91 6.57 -0.85
CA THR A 17 -18.62 6.00 0.49
C THR A 17 -18.74 4.49 0.56
N CYS A 18 -19.39 3.85 -0.42
CA CYS A 18 -19.67 2.41 -0.42
C CYS A 18 -20.43 1.91 0.83
N ASP A 19 -21.21 2.77 1.50
CA ASP A 19 -21.96 2.45 2.73
C ASP A 19 -23.31 1.74 2.50
N GLY A 20 -23.51 1.17 1.30
CA GLY A 20 -24.75 0.55 0.87
C GLY A 20 -25.88 1.52 0.50
N LYS A 21 -25.78 2.82 0.83
CA LYS A 21 -26.84 3.81 0.53
C LYS A 21 -26.78 4.35 -0.90
N ARG A 22 -25.75 3.97 -1.67
CA ARG A 22 -25.51 4.39 -3.07
C ARG A 22 -25.60 5.92 -3.27
N LYS A 23 -25.23 6.69 -2.25
CA LYS A 23 -25.26 8.15 -2.28
C LYS A 23 -23.96 8.70 -2.86
N GLU A 24 -24.09 9.58 -3.84
CA GLU A 24 -22.97 10.33 -4.41
C GLU A 24 -22.84 11.72 -3.77
N TYR A 25 -21.63 12.05 -3.36
CA TYR A 25 -21.30 13.34 -2.76
C TYR A 25 -20.46 14.14 -3.77
N ARG A 26 -21.15 14.89 -4.64
CA ARG A 26 -20.50 15.69 -5.69
C ARG A 26 -19.84 16.94 -5.13
N GLN A 27 -18.63 17.24 -5.62
CA GLN A 27 -17.85 18.44 -5.30
C GLN A 27 -17.67 18.66 -3.79
N ARG A 28 -17.39 17.57 -3.06
CA ARG A 28 -17.23 17.59 -1.60
C ARG A 28 -15.77 17.60 -1.20
N ASN A 29 -15.56 18.03 0.03
CA ASN A 29 -14.28 18.02 0.69
C ASN A 29 -14.25 16.89 1.72
N LEU A 30 -13.09 16.26 1.90
CA LEU A 30 -12.83 15.24 2.90
C LEU A 30 -11.66 15.68 3.76
N THR A 31 -11.83 15.65 5.08
CA THR A 31 -10.76 16.00 6.02
C THR A 31 -10.27 14.77 6.78
N VAL A 32 -8.97 14.73 7.02
CA VAL A 32 -8.28 13.66 7.76
C VAL A 32 -7.49 14.28 8.90
N GLN A 33 -7.57 13.66 10.06
CA GLN A 33 -6.79 14.01 11.25
C GLN A 33 -6.46 12.73 12.02
N ASP A 34 -5.19 12.57 12.36
CA ASP A 34 -4.61 11.40 13.03
C ASP A 34 -4.83 10.10 12.23
N GLY A 35 -4.78 10.20 10.90
CA GLY A 35 -5.04 9.07 9.99
C GLY A 35 -6.52 8.66 9.89
N ILE A 36 -7.43 9.37 10.57
CA ILE A 36 -8.86 9.07 10.57
C ILE A 36 -9.62 10.11 9.74
N ILE A 37 -10.55 9.64 8.89
CA ILE A 37 -11.50 10.51 8.19
C ILE A 37 -12.42 11.16 9.22
N ARG A 38 -12.38 12.49 9.34
CA ARG A 38 -13.18 13.22 10.34
C ARG A 38 -14.54 13.63 9.81
N GLU A 39 -14.59 14.12 8.58
CA GLU A 39 -15.83 14.64 8.00
C GLU A 39 -15.75 14.69 6.47
N ILE A 40 -16.93 14.62 5.86
CA ILE A 40 -17.18 14.99 4.46
C ILE A 40 -18.00 16.28 4.51
N THR A 41 -17.44 17.39 4.06
CA THR A 41 -18.09 18.71 4.11
C THR A 41 -18.57 19.17 2.75
N GLU A 42 -19.37 20.24 2.77
CA GLU A 42 -19.62 21.09 1.59
C GLU A 42 -18.30 21.64 1.01
N ARG A 43 -18.42 22.30 -0.15
CA ARG A 43 -17.30 22.86 -0.92
C ARG A 43 -16.51 23.93 -0.14
N GLU A 44 -17.19 24.69 0.72
CA GLU A 44 -16.54 25.67 1.59
C GLU A 44 -16.09 25.01 2.89
N ILE A 45 -14.91 25.41 3.36
CA ILE A 45 -14.34 24.93 4.61
C ILE A 45 -14.27 26.14 5.54
N PRO A 46 -14.66 26.00 6.83
CA PRO A 46 -14.54 27.09 7.78
C PRO A 46 -13.12 27.67 7.81
N ASP A 47 -13.03 28.99 7.71
CA ASP A 47 -11.79 29.76 7.53
C ASP A 47 -10.78 29.63 8.69
N ASN A 48 -11.22 29.05 9.80
CA ASN A 48 -10.41 28.85 11.01
C ASN A 48 -9.61 27.54 11.04
N ARG A 49 -9.65 26.72 9.98
CA ARG A 49 -8.95 25.43 9.90
C ARG A 49 -7.68 25.54 9.09
N ARG A 50 -6.59 24.96 9.61
CA ARG A 50 -5.32 24.84 8.91
C ARG A 50 -5.02 23.37 8.61
N PHE A 51 -4.61 23.10 7.38
CA PHE A 51 -4.26 21.76 6.90
C PHE A 51 -2.79 21.69 6.57
N ARG A 52 -2.10 20.62 7.00
CA ARG A 52 -0.69 20.37 6.64
C ARG A 52 -0.55 20.08 5.15
N ARG A 53 -1.53 19.40 4.55
CA ARG A 53 -1.55 19.06 3.12
C ARG A 53 -2.93 19.26 2.52
N ILE A 54 -2.97 19.76 1.28
CA ILE A 54 -4.20 19.94 0.51
C ILE A 54 -4.03 19.24 -0.84
N ILE A 55 -5.02 18.43 -1.23
CA ILE A 55 -5.08 17.72 -2.52
C ILE A 55 -6.31 18.20 -3.27
N ASP A 56 -6.13 18.69 -4.50
CA ASP A 56 -7.24 19.00 -5.41
C ASP A 56 -7.72 17.75 -6.14
N ALA A 57 -8.97 17.36 -5.86
CA ALA A 57 -9.65 16.24 -6.49
C ALA A 57 -10.75 16.71 -7.47
N SER A 58 -10.71 17.95 -7.93
CA SER A 58 -11.62 18.44 -8.98
C SER A 58 -11.55 17.54 -10.22
N GLY A 59 -12.71 17.05 -10.67
CA GLY A 59 -12.81 16.11 -11.80
C GLY A 59 -12.33 14.68 -11.49
N LYS A 60 -12.04 14.36 -10.22
CA LYS A 60 -11.62 13.03 -9.77
C LYS A 60 -12.64 12.41 -8.82
N ILE A 61 -12.60 11.09 -8.74
CA ILE A 61 -13.36 10.30 -7.77
C ILE A 61 -12.51 10.01 -6.53
N ILE A 62 -13.14 10.06 -5.36
CA ILE A 62 -12.58 9.67 -4.07
C ILE A 62 -13.37 8.44 -3.61
N ILE A 63 -12.69 7.30 -3.56
CA ILE A 63 -13.24 6.02 -3.12
C ILE A 63 -12.42 5.47 -1.95
N PRO A 64 -12.98 4.57 -1.12
CA PRO A 64 -12.18 3.74 -0.23
C PRO A 64 -11.09 3.00 -1.02
N GLY A 65 -9.92 2.86 -0.43
CA GLY A 65 -8.86 2.05 -1.02
C GLY A 65 -9.35 0.61 -1.22
N LEU A 66 -8.95 -0.02 -2.32
CA LEU A 66 -9.38 -1.37 -2.64
C LEU A 66 -8.78 -2.37 -1.66
N ILE A 67 -9.52 -3.45 -1.39
CA ILE A 67 -9.09 -4.55 -0.53
C ILE A 67 -8.83 -5.76 -1.42
N ASN A 68 -7.58 -6.18 -1.50
CA ASN A 68 -7.22 -7.46 -2.10
C ASN A 68 -7.30 -8.57 -1.05
N ALA A 69 -8.45 -9.25 -0.99
CA ALA A 69 -8.73 -10.23 0.06
C ALA A 69 -7.88 -11.51 -0.03
N HIS A 70 -7.09 -11.70 -1.09
CA HIS A 70 -6.27 -12.89 -1.26
C HIS A 70 -5.12 -12.63 -2.25
N THR A 71 -3.87 -12.74 -1.77
CA THR A 71 -2.68 -12.67 -2.61
C THR A 71 -1.61 -13.64 -2.10
N HIS A 72 -0.59 -13.86 -2.93
CA HIS A 72 0.60 -14.66 -2.60
C HIS A 72 1.84 -13.87 -3.01
N SER A 73 2.49 -13.18 -2.07
CA SER A 73 3.64 -12.34 -2.40
C SER A 73 4.88 -13.13 -2.82
N TYR A 74 5.09 -14.31 -2.23
CA TYR A 74 6.26 -15.18 -2.48
C TYR A 74 6.33 -15.73 -3.91
N VAL A 75 5.29 -15.53 -4.73
CA VAL A 75 5.21 -16.01 -6.12
C VAL A 75 5.23 -14.86 -7.13
N ASN A 76 5.36 -13.61 -6.69
CA ASN A 76 5.36 -12.47 -7.61
C ASN A 76 6.53 -12.53 -8.60
N LEU A 77 7.70 -13.00 -8.18
CA LEU A 77 8.87 -13.16 -9.05
C LEU A 77 8.73 -14.29 -10.09
N THR A 78 7.81 -15.23 -9.88
CA THR A 78 7.60 -16.36 -10.80
C THR A 78 6.45 -16.14 -11.77
N ARG A 79 5.81 -14.96 -11.71
CA ARG A 79 4.71 -14.58 -12.61
C ARG A 79 5.17 -14.65 -14.06
N GLY A 80 4.48 -15.45 -14.87
CA GLY A 80 4.75 -15.62 -16.30
C GLY A 80 5.84 -16.64 -16.66
N LEU A 81 6.42 -17.35 -15.68
CA LEU A 81 7.44 -18.38 -15.96
C LEU A 81 6.86 -19.69 -16.50
N ILE A 82 5.69 -20.08 -16.01
CA ILE A 82 5.02 -21.34 -16.39
C ILE A 82 3.63 -20.96 -16.88
N ASP A 83 3.34 -21.33 -18.13
CA ASP A 83 2.05 -21.11 -18.76
C ASP A 83 1.25 -22.44 -18.83
N THR A 84 -0.07 -22.30 -18.89
CA THR A 84 -1.08 -23.31 -19.29
C THR A 84 -0.75 -24.77 -18.91
N ILE A 85 -0.68 -25.05 -17.60
CA ILE A 85 -0.65 -26.42 -17.06
C ILE A 85 -1.77 -26.61 -16.02
N PRO A 86 -2.17 -27.87 -15.72
CA PRO A 86 -3.12 -28.15 -14.65
C PRO A 86 -2.71 -27.54 -13.31
N MET A 87 -3.68 -27.06 -12.53
CA MET A 87 -3.46 -26.35 -11.27
C MET A 87 -2.64 -27.18 -10.27
N GLU A 88 -2.91 -28.48 -10.19
CA GLU A 88 -2.23 -29.40 -9.28
C GLU A 88 -0.74 -29.48 -9.61
N ILE A 89 -0.41 -29.51 -10.90
CA ILE A 89 0.98 -29.54 -11.38
C ILE A 89 1.63 -28.17 -11.14
N TRP A 90 0.93 -27.08 -11.46
CA TRP A 90 1.39 -25.71 -11.22
C TRP A 90 1.71 -25.45 -9.76
N MET A 91 0.86 -25.92 -8.85
CA MET A 91 1.04 -25.77 -7.41
C MET A 91 2.34 -26.42 -6.92
N LEU A 92 2.73 -27.56 -7.50
CA LEU A 92 4.00 -28.22 -7.18
C LEU A 92 5.19 -27.34 -7.56
N TYR A 93 5.17 -26.76 -8.76
CA TYR A 93 6.23 -25.85 -9.21
C TYR A 93 6.33 -24.61 -8.33
N ILE A 94 5.19 -23.98 -8.03
CA ILE A 94 5.16 -22.72 -7.29
C ILE A 94 5.51 -22.90 -5.82
N THR A 95 5.05 -24.00 -5.21
CA THR A 95 5.45 -24.37 -3.85
C THR A 95 6.95 -24.65 -3.78
N ALA A 96 7.50 -25.36 -4.77
CA ALA A 96 8.93 -25.63 -4.84
C ALA A 96 9.74 -24.34 -5.03
N SER A 97 9.36 -23.47 -5.99
CA SER A 97 10.05 -22.20 -6.21
C SER A 97 10.00 -21.30 -5.00
N GLY A 98 8.86 -21.25 -4.30
CA GLY A 98 8.71 -20.48 -3.07
C GLY A 98 9.64 -20.94 -1.96
N ARG A 99 9.98 -22.23 -1.88
CA ARG A 99 10.92 -22.75 -0.86
C ARG A 99 12.38 -22.46 -1.18
N LEU A 100 12.70 -22.11 -2.42
CA LEU A 100 14.07 -21.83 -2.87
C LEU A 100 14.45 -20.34 -2.72
N LEU A 101 13.48 -19.47 -2.45
CA LEU A 101 13.75 -18.05 -2.29
C LEU A 101 14.46 -17.77 -0.97
N GLU A 102 15.59 -17.08 -1.06
CA GLU A 102 16.30 -16.53 0.08
C GLU A 102 15.48 -15.38 0.72
N PRO A 103 15.71 -15.05 2.01
CA PRO A 103 14.98 -13.99 2.70
C PRO A 103 14.96 -12.64 1.96
N GLU A 104 16.06 -12.27 1.29
CA GLU A 104 16.15 -11.03 0.51
C GLU A 104 15.26 -11.06 -0.74
N GLU A 105 15.22 -12.18 -1.44
CA GLU A 105 14.40 -12.36 -2.65
C GLU A 105 12.91 -12.35 -2.30
N ASN A 106 12.53 -12.95 -1.17
CA ASN A 106 11.16 -12.85 -0.64
C ASN A 106 10.75 -11.41 -0.36
N CYS A 107 11.64 -10.61 0.24
CA CYS A 107 11.38 -9.21 0.50
C CYS A 107 11.16 -8.43 -0.81
N ILE A 108 12.02 -8.65 -1.81
CA ILE A 108 11.87 -8.03 -3.14
C ILE A 108 10.56 -8.46 -3.81
N SER A 109 10.21 -9.74 -3.73
CA SER A 109 8.97 -10.29 -4.28
C SER A 109 7.73 -9.63 -3.66
N ALA A 110 7.73 -9.42 -2.34
CA ALA A 110 6.66 -8.72 -1.64
C ALA A 110 6.58 -7.23 -2.03
N LEU A 111 7.70 -6.52 -2.03
CA LEU A 111 7.75 -5.10 -2.41
C LEU A 111 7.27 -4.86 -3.84
N LEU A 112 7.57 -5.78 -4.77
CA LEU A 112 7.05 -5.73 -6.14
C LEU A 112 5.52 -5.78 -6.15
N GLY A 113 4.92 -6.77 -5.47
CA GLY A 113 3.46 -6.89 -5.38
C GLY A 113 2.80 -5.68 -4.73
N ILE A 114 3.41 -5.14 -3.68
CA ILE A 114 2.93 -3.94 -2.99
C ILE A 114 2.94 -2.73 -3.93
N ALA A 115 4.01 -2.52 -4.69
CA ALA A 115 4.10 -1.42 -5.65
C ALA A 115 3.01 -1.51 -6.72
N GLU A 116 2.73 -2.71 -7.23
CA GLU A 116 1.63 -2.96 -8.18
C GLU A 116 0.25 -2.69 -7.55
N MET A 117 0.04 -3.17 -6.32
CA MET A 117 -1.21 -2.96 -5.56
C MET A 117 -1.47 -1.48 -5.30
N LEU A 118 -0.48 -0.73 -4.82
CA LEU A 118 -0.61 0.71 -4.58
C LEU A 118 -0.89 1.48 -5.88
N ARG A 119 -0.23 1.10 -6.99
CA ARG A 119 -0.45 1.73 -8.30
C ARG A 119 -1.86 1.48 -8.84
N SER A 120 -2.45 0.34 -8.52
CA SER A 120 -3.82 -0.03 -8.91
C SER A 120 -4.90 0.44 -7.92
N GLY A 121 -4.52 1.11 -6.83
CA GLY A 121 -5.46 1.64 -5.83
C GLY A 121 -5.83 0.68 -4.70
N THR A 122 -5.16 -0.47 -4.61
CA THR A 122 -5.26 -1.38 -3.46
C THR A 122 -4.52 -0.78 -2.26
N ALA A 123 -5.23 -0.64 -1.14
CA ALA A 123 -4.71 -0.07 0.10
C ALA A 123 -4.60 -1.12 1.22
N THR A 124 -5.18 -2.31 1.03
CA THR A 124 -5.14 -3.39 2.02
C THR A 124 -5.12 -4.72 1.29
N CYS A 125 -4.35 -5.68 1.80
CA CYS A 125 -4.36 -7.03 1.28
C CYS A 125 -4.27 -8.09 2.39
N ILE A 126 -4.66 -9.32 2.07
CA ILE A 126 -4.39 -10.50 2.88
C ILE A 126 -3.42 -11.38 2.08
N ASP A 127 -2.21 -11.52 2.60
CA ASP A 127 -1.15 -12.29 1.97
C ASP A 127 -1.04 -13.69 2.57
N HIS A 128 -1.16 -14.69 1.72
CA HIS A 128 -1.07 -16.10 2.08
C HIS A 128 0.33 -16.62 1.76
N LEU A 129 1.11 -16.86 2.81
CA LEU A 129 2.48 -17.34 2.69
C LEU A 129 2.49 -18.88 2.76
N ALA A 130 3.19 -19.52 1.82
CA ALA A 130 3.37 -20.98 1.81
C ALA A 130 4.67 -21.45 2.47
N GLN A 131 5.39 -20.54 3.14
CA GLN A 131 6.76 -20.78 3.64
C GLN A 131 6.83 -21.26 5.09
N SER A 132 7.95 -21.89 5.43
CA SER A 132 8.40 -22.17 6.80
C SER A 132 8.66 -20.88 7.58
N TYR A 133 8.85 -21.01 8.90
CA TYR A 133 9.01 -19.90 9.85
C TYR A 133 10.03 -18.81 9.42
N ASP A 134 11.10 -19.17 8.70
CA ASP A 134 12.14 -18.22 8.25
C ASP A 134 11.63 -17.28 7.14
N GLY A 135 10.74 -17.76 6.27
CA GLY A 135 10.08 -16.95 5.26
C GLY A 135 9.05 -15.96 5.82
N LEU A 136 8.51 -16.28 7.00
CA LEU A 136 7.58 -15.41 7.74
C LEU A 136 8.30 -14.18 8.30
N GLU A 137 9.56 -14.28 8.77
CA GLU A 137 10.31 -13.11 9.24
C GLU A 137 10.63 -12.13 8.12
N ALA A 138 11.07 -12.62 6.95
CA ALA A 138 11.34 -11.79 5.78
C ALA A 138 10.07 -11.06 5.30
N SER A 139 8.95 -11.79 5.25
CA SER A 139 7.64 -11.23 4.88
C SER A 139 7.15 -10.20 5.90
N ASN A 140 7.32 -10.47 7.20
CA ASN A 140 7.00 -9.51 8.27
C ASN A 140 7.87 -8.24 8.21
N GLU A 141 9.12 -8.36 7.77
CA GLU A 141 10.00 -7.21 7.56
C GLU A 141 9.49 -6.33 6.40
N SER A 142 9.01 -6.94 5.31
CA SER A 142 8.34 -6.22 4.21
C SER A 142 7.08 -5.50 4.68
N VAL A 143 6.23 -6.14 5.49
CA VAL A 143 5.04 -5.51 6.10
C VAL A 143 5.42 -4.38 7.07
N ARG A 144 6.56 -4.49 7.78
CA ARG A 144 7.07 -3.41 8.66
C ARG A 144 7.51 -2.17 7.89
N VAL A 145 8.14 -2.34 6.72
CA VAL A 145 8.48 -1.22 5.83
C VAL A 145 7.21 -0.46 5.43
N GLU A 146 6.08 -1.15 5.24
CA GLU A 146 4.79 -0.53 4.93
C GLU A 146 4.16 0.23 6.09
N ARG A 147 4.21 -0.30 7.32
CA ARG A 147 3.60 0.38 8.48
C ARG A 147 4.21 1.76 8.70
N ASN A 148 5.49 1.93 8.36
CA ASN A 148 6.18 3.22 8.37
C ASN A 148 5.89 4.06 7.10
N ALA A 149 5.56 3.43 5.98
CA ALA A 149 5.19 4.11 4.74
C ALA A 149 3.72 4.61 4.73
N GLY A 150 2.82 4.00 5.50
CA GLY A 150 1.39 4.31 5.54
C GLY A 150 1.02 5.72 6.04
N GLY A 151 1.95 6.43 6.68
CA GLY A 151 1.71 7.78 7.24
C GLY A 151 2.10 8.96 6.34
N TYR A 152 2.74 8.72 5.18
CA TYR A 152 3.42 9.78 4.44
C TYR A 152 3.13 9.71 2.93
N GLY A 153 3.24 10.85 2.24
CA GLY A 153 2.79 11.00 0.85
C GLY A 153 3.53 10.08 -0.14
N LEU A 154 3.00 9.91 -1.36
CA LEU A 154 3.63 9.11 -2.44
C LEU A 154 5.13 9.46 -2.67
N ASP A 155 5.52 10.72 -2.48
CA ASP A 155 6.93 11.16 -2.59
C ASP A 155 7.79 10.66 -1.41
N ASP A 156 7.24 10.64 -0.19
CA ASP A 156 7.90 10.12 1.01
C ASP A 156 7.98 8.59 0.99
N LYS A 157 6.98 7.91 0.39
CA LYS A 157 6.99 6.46 0.18
C LYS A 157 8.10 6.02 -0.78
N ARG A 158 8.36 6.81 -1.83
CA ARG A 158 9.50 6.60 -2.74
C ARG A 158 10.83 6.77 -2.01
N GLN A 159 10.97 7.78 -1.15
CA GLN A 159 12.16 7.96 -0.33
C GLN A 159 12.35 6.86 0.73
N ALA A 160 11.29 6.35 1.35
CA ALA A 160 11.36 5.25 2.31
C ALA A 160 11.77 3.92 1.65
N LEU A 161 11.24 3.64 0.44
CA LEU A 161 11.65 2.49 -0.35
C LEU A 161 13.12 2.64 -0.79
N LEU A 162 13.50 3.82 -1.29
CA LEU A 162 14.88 4.13 -1.70
C LEU A 162 15.87 4.09 -0.53
N SER A 163 15.48 4.58 0.65
CA SER A 163 16.32 4.58 1.86
C SER A 163 16.49 3.18 2.44
N TYR A 164 15.45 2.33 2.38
CA TYR A 164 15.57 0.92 2.73
C TYR A 164 16.51 0.19 1.77
N THR A 165 16.35 0.40 0.46
CA THR A 165 17.26 -0.19 -0.53
C THR A 165 18.70 0.31 -0.39
N SER A 166 18.93 1.59 -0.07
CA SER A 166 20.28 2.15 0.03
C SER A 166 20.99 1.80 1.35
N HIS A 167 20.29 1.78 2.49
CA HIS A 167 20.91 1.43 3.78
C HIS A 167 21.31 -0.06 3.88
N ARG A 168 20.56 -0.98 3.25
CA ARG A 168 20.93 -2.40 3.24
C ARG A 168 21.93 -2.75 2.14
N PHE A 169 21.91 -2.11 0.96
CA PHE A 169 22.97 -2.28 -0.05
C PHE A 169 24.36 -1.97 0.53
N GLN A 170 24.48 -0.92 1.33
CA GLN A 170 25.75 -0.57 1.98
C GLN A 170 26.19 -1.56 3.06
N ARG A 171 25.24 -2.18 3.78
CA ARG A 171 25.57 -3.26 4.76
C ARG A 171 25.92 -4.59 4.07
N CYS A 172 25.32 -4.90 2.93
CA CYS A 172 25.66 -6.10 2.15
C CYS A 172 27.02 -5.96 1.44
N SER A 173 27.37 -4.77 0.93
CA SER A 173 28.71 -4.49 0.38
C SER A 173 29.84 -4.58 1.42
N SER A 174 29.54 -4.51 2.72
CA SER A 174 30.53 -4.59 3.80
C SER A 174 30.76 -6.00 4.35
N LYS A 175 30.03 -7.02 3.86
CA LYS A 175 30.39 -8.42 4.09
C LYS A 175 31.36 -8.83 2.99
N ASN A 176 32.65 -8.69 3.28
CA ASN A 176 33.76 -9.10 2.44
C ASN A 176 33.54 -10.52 1.88
N ILE A 177 33.68 -10.66 0.56
CA ILE A 177 34.19 -11.86 -0.10
C ILE A 177 35.63 -12.07 0.39
#